data_AF-B1X255-F1
#
_entry.id   AF-B1X255-F1
#
_cell.length_a   1.000
_cell.length_b   1.000
_cell.length_c   1.000
_cell.angle_alpha   90.00
_cell.angle_beta   90.00
_cell.angle_gamma   90.00
#
_symmetry.space_group_name_H-M   'P 1'
#
loop_
_entity.id
_entity.type
_entity.pdbx_description
1 polymer ?
#
loop_
_entity_poly.entity_id
_entity_poly.type
_entity_poly.pdbx_seq_one_letter_code
_entity_poly.pdbx_strand_id
1 'polypeptide(L)'
;MYPITSFRLFLPLRVFRLSDILGKGEKHIVGIFMANRQSLQLFSPTPEEIKSASDAIESLSKISDEPPHSLTFTLTDPKNPGVEITLPSSVFQFIVEVLGLISHGETVSLIPQEAEIGTQEAANILSVSRPYLNQLLDQEVIPSRKVGVYRRVKVQDVLAYKEKEFQRRESILDELTEQTQDMKLGF
;
A
#
# COMPACT_ATOMS: atom_id res chain seq x y z
N MET A 1 32.66 30.81 28.45
CA MET A 1 31.73 31.57 29.29
C MET A 1 30.40 31.62 28.56
N TYR A 2 29.43 30.78 28.96
CA TYR A 2 28.04 30.86 28.49
C TYR A 2 27.31 32.02 29.20
N PRO A 3 26.19 32.51 28.65
CA PRO A 3 24.93 31.96 29.15
C PRO A 3 23.95 31.54 28.05
N ILE A 4 23.31 30.43 28.35
CA ILE A 4 22.12 29.85 27.72
C ILE A 4 20.93 30.76 28.03
N THR A 5 20.14 31.13 27.01
CA THR A 5 18.80 31.70 27.25
C THR A 5 17.76 30.88 26.49
N SER A 6 17.11 30.04 27.28
CA SER A 6 15.84 29.35 27.12
C SER A 6 14.80 30.04 26.22
N PHE A 7 14.22 29.29 25.28
CA PHE A 7 12.83 29.49 24.86
C PHE A 7 12.10 28.14 24.94
N ARG A 8 11.26 28.04 25.98
CA ARG A 8 10.26 26.99 26.14
C ARG A 8 9.09 27.30 25.20
N LEU A 9 8.83 26.44 24.21
CA LEU A 9 7.51 26.41 23.58
C LEU A 9 6.67 25.34 24.29
N PHE A 10 5.86 25.79 25.24
CA PHE A 10 4.73 25.02 25.76
C PHE A 10 3.66 24.98 24.67
N LEU A 11 3.43 23.82 24.05
CA LEU A 11 2.17 23.56 23.37
C LEU A 11 1.28 22.76 24.34
N PRO A 12 0.07 23.21 24.69
CA PRO A 12 -0.77 22.49 25.62
C PRO A 12 -1.23 21.17 24.97
N LEU A 13 -0.86 20.05 25.60
CA LEU A 13 -1.47 18.75 25.37
C LEU A 13 -2.98 18.87 25.65
N ARG A 14 -3.78 18.90 24.59
CA ARG A 14 -5.22 18.70 24.72
C ARG A 14 -5.43 17.20 24.93
N VAL A 15 -5.56 16.82 26.21
CA VAL A 15 -5.88 15.46 26.65
C VAL A 15 -7.25 15.10 26.09
N PHE A 16 -7.29 14.31 25.02
CA PHE A 16 -8.51 13.61 24.63
C PHE A 16 -8.69 12.42 25.57
N ARG A 17 -9.87 12.34 26.20
CA ARG A 17 -10.28 11.22 27.07
C ARG A 17 -10.38 9.95 26.22
N LEU A 18 -9.73 8.88 26.69
CA LEU A 18 -9.65 7.56 26.05
C LEU A 18 -10.96 6.74 26.11
N SER A 19 -12.07 7.30 26.61
CA SER A 19 -13.31 6.54 26.84
C SER A 19 -14.16 6.30 25.60
N ASP A 20 -13.91 7.00 24.50
CA ASP A 20 -14.83 7.01 23.35
C ASP A 20 -14.30 6.19 22.15
N ILE A 21 -13.16 5.52 22.31
CA ILE A 21 -12.50 4.70 21.26
C ILE A 21 -12.72 3.19 21.50
N LEU A 22 -13.62 2.78 22.39
CA LEU A 22 -13.97 1.38 22.59
C LEU A 22 -15.42 1.07 22.21
N GLY A 23 -15.70 1.18 20.91
CA GLY A 23 -16.76 0.44 20.24
C GLY A 23 -16.21 -0.91 19.73
N LYS A 24 -16.24 -1.91 20.61
CA LYS A 24 -16.25 -3.36 20.34
C LYS A 24 -15.69 -3.86 18.99
N GLY A 25 -14.42 -4.25 19.00
CA GLY A 25 -13.95 -5.45 18.29
C GLY A 25 -13.43 -5.26 16.87
N GLU A 26 -12.25 -4.66 16.72
CA GLU A 26 -11.27 -5.07 15.71
C GLU A 26 -9.88 -4.67 16.23
N LYS A 27 -9.08 -5.69 16.54
CA LYS A 27 -7.74 -5.51 17.10
C LYS A 27 -6.75 -5.41 15.94
N HIS A 28 -5.81 -4.49 16.09
CA HIS A 28 -4.62 -4.26 15.26
C HIS A 28 -4.87 -3.38 14.04
N ILE A 29 -4.60 -2.08 14.19
CA ILE A 29 -3.68 -1.23 13.40
C ILE A 29 -3.96 0.22 13.82
N VAL A 30 -3.53 0.61 15.03
CA VAL A 30 -3.34 2.03 15.34
C VAL A 30 -2.02 2.16 16.08
N GLY A 31 -0.94 2.03 15.30
CA GLY A 31 0.40 2.38 15.75
C GLY A 31 0.55 3.90 15.72
N ILE A 32 0.99 4.48 16.83
CA ILE A 32 1.28 5.90 17.01
C ILE A 32 2.32 6.37 15.97
N PHE A 33 1.92 7.24 15.03
CA PHE A 33 2.82 7.83 14.03
C PHE A 33 3.42 9.15 14.54
N MET A 34 4.71 9.14 14.87
CA MET A 34 5.52 10.35 14.99
C MET A 34 6.51 10.45 13.82
N ALA A 35 6.46 11.61 13.15
CA ALA A 35 7.45 12.17 12.23
C ALA A 35 7.68 11.49 10.87
N ASN A 36 6.73 11.62 9.93
CA ASN A 36 7.03 11.96 8.53
C ASN A 36 5.80 12.63 7.86
N ARG A 37 6.01 13.62 7.00
CA ARG A 37 4.99 14.57 6.50
C ARG A 37 4.28 14.12 5.21
N GLN A 38 4.26 12.82 4.94
CA GLN A 38 3.39 12.19 3.95
C GLN A 38 2.56 11.17 4.70
N SER A 39 1.43 11.61 5.23
CA SER A 39 0.46 10.72 5.87
C SER A 39 0.06 9.67 4.84
N LEU A 40 0.34 8.39 5.14
CA LEU A 40 -0.32 7.27 4.49
C LEU A 40 -1.83 7.56 4.55
N GLN A 41 -2.44 7.85 3.41
CA GLN A 41 -3.88 8.09 3.37
C GLN A 41 -4.55 6.72 3.43
N LEU A 42 -4.90 6.32 4.64
CA LEU A 42 -5.67 5.13 4.88
C LEU A 42 -7.13 5.43 4.55
N PHE A 43 -7.66 4.76 3.53
CA PHE A 43 -9.07 4.80 3.18
C PHE A 43 -9.74 3.54 3.72
N SER A 44 -10.58 3.72 4.74
CA SER A 44 -11.40 2.65 5.33
C SER A 44 -12.85 2.87 4.92
N PRO A 45 -13.43 1.98 4.08
CA PRO A 45 -14.73 2.25 3.48
C PRO A 45 -15.87 2.05 4.46
N THR A 46 -16.86 2.95 4.40
CA THR A 46 -18.14 2.83 5.10
C THR A 46 -19.09 1.87 4.38
N PRO A 47 -20.12 1.31 5.04
CA PRO A 47 -21.08 0.43 4.38
C PRO A 47 -21.78 1.05 3.15
N GLU A 48 -21.97 2.37 3.15
CA GLU A 48 -22.53 3.09 2.00
C GLU A 48 -21.56 3.11 0.82
N GLU A 49 -20.27 3.41 1.09
CA GLU A 49 -19.22 3.41 0.07
C GLU A 49 -18.93 2.01 -0.49
N ILE A 50 -18.98 0.97 0.34
CA ILE A 50 -18.88 -0.43 -0.09
C ILE A 50 -19.97 -0.75 -1.11
N LYS A 51 -21.22 -0.39 -0.80
CA LYS A 51 -22.37 -0.60 -1.69
C LYS A 51 -22.21 0.20 -2.99
N SER A 52 -21.89 1.49 -2.89
CA SER A 52 -21.68 2.34 -4.07
C SER A 52 -20.54 1.84 -4.96
N ALA A 53 -19.46 1.31 -4.40
CA ALA A 53 -18.37 0.71 -5.16
C ALA A 53 -18.81 -0.56 -5.90
N SER A 54 -19.59 -1.42 -5.25
CA SER A 54 -20.18 -2.61 -5.89
C SER A 54 -21.08 -2.23 -7.06
N ASP A 55 -21.99 -1.26 -6.87
CA ASP A 55 -22.90 -0.78 -7.92
C ASP A 55 -22.13 -0.14 -9.10
N ALA A 56 -21.02 0.56 -8.81
CA ALA A 56 -20.15 1.13 -9.81
C ALA A 56 -19.43 0.04 -10.64
N ILE A 57 -18.87 -0.99 -10.01
CA ILE A 57 -18.21 -2.11 -10.71
C ILE A 57 -19.20 -2.82 -11.64
N GLU A 58 -20.43 -3.08 -11.16
CA GLU A 58 -21.47 -3.72 -11.98
C GLU A 58 -21.88 -2.86 -13.19
N SER A 59 -21.89 -1.54 -13.02
CA SER A 59 -22.16 -0.60 -14.11
C SER A 59 -21.02 -0.54 -15.12
N LEU A 60 -19.77 -0.63 -14.64
CA LEU A 60 -18.57 -0.57 -15.46
C LEU A 60 -18.31 -1.89 -16.22
N SER A 61 -18.64 -3.05 -15.65
CA SER A 61 -18.50 -4.35 -16.33
C SER A 61 -19.39 -4.46 -17.57
N LYS A 62 -20.54 -3.79 -17.58
CA LYS A 62 -21.45 -3.72 -18.73
C LYS A 62 -20.88 -2.92 -19.91
N ILE A 63 -19.89 -2.06 -19.67
CA ILE A 63 -19.34 -1.13 -20.65
C ILE A 63 -18.12 -1.72 -21.37
N SER A 64 -17.45 -2.72 -20.80
CA SER A 64 -16.14 -3.14 -21.32
C SER A 64 -15.77 -4.59 -20.98
N ASP A 65 -15.96 -5.49 -21.94
CA ASP A 65 -15.24 -6.78 -22.00
C ASP A 65 -13.77 -6.58 -22.45
N GLU A 66 -13.46 -5.51 -23.20
CA GLU A 66 -12.11 -5.09 -23.59
C GLU A 66 -11.92 -3.57 -23.38
N PRO A 67 -10.97 -3.14 -22.53
CA PRO A 67 -10.83 -1.72 -22.18
C PRO A 67 -10.23 -0.91 -23.34
N PRO A 68 -10.93 0.14 -23.85
CA PRO A 68 -10.41 1.00 -24.92
C PRO A 68 -9.20 1.80 -24.45
N HIS A 69 -8.33 2.23 -25.38
CA HIS A 69 -7.06 2.95 -25.11
C HIS A 69 -7.18 4.26 -24.29
N SER A 70 -8.37 4.86 -24.25
CA SER A 70 -8.70 5.99 -23.40
C SER A 70 -10.20 6.02 -23.14
N LEU A 71 -10.59 6.40 -21.93
CA LEU A 71 -11.99 6.54 -21.51
C LEU A 71 -12.27 7.99 -21.12
N THR A 72 -13.35 8.56 -21.63
CA THR A 72 -13.81 9.90 -21.24
C THR A 72 -14.97 9.76 -20.26
N PHE A 73 -14.83 10.33 -19.07
CA PHE A 73 -15.85 10.41 -18.04
C PHE A 73 -16.41 11.82 -17.97
N THR A 74 -17.72 11.95 -17.80
CA THR A 74 -18.35 13.22 -17.45
C THR A 74 -18.67 13.20 -15.95
N LEU A 75 -17.91 13.95 -15.17
CA LEU A 75 -18.21 14.13 -13.74
C LEU A 75 -19.35 15.14 -13.64
N THR A 76 -20.50 14.70 -13.17
CA THR A 76 -21.66 15.57 -12.99
C THR A 76 -21.79 15.90 -11.50
N ASP A 77 -21.55 17.16 -11.15
CA ASP A 77 -21.83 17.68 -9.81
C ASP A 77 -23.21 18.35 -9.85
N PRO A 78 -24.15 18.06 -8.91
CA PRO A 78 -25.44 18.75 -8.86
C PRO A 78 -25.33 20.30 -8.81
N LYS A 79 -24.17 20.86 -8.48
CA LYS A 79 -23.93 22.32 -8.45
C LYS A 79 -23.13 22.90 -9.61
N ASN A 80 -22.54 22.08 -10.49
CA ASN A 80 -21.70 22.54 -11.59
C ASN A 80 -22.03 21.84 -12.91
N PRO A 81 -21.86 22.50 -14.07
CA PRO A 81 -21.93 21.83 -15.35
C PRO A 81 -20.89 20.69 -15.37
N GLY A 82 -21.29 19.54 -15.94
CA GLY A 82 -20.46 18.35 -15.92
C GLY A 82 -19.08 18.59 -16.54
N VAL A 83 -18.03 18.10 -15.89
CA VAL A 83 -16.65 18.21 -16.37
C VAL A 83 -16.29 16.93 -17.12
N GLU A 84 -15.95 17.05 -18.39
CA GLU A 84 -15.38 15.94 -19.16
C GLU A 84 -13.90 15.76 -18.82
N ILE A 85 -13.53 14.54 -18.43
CA ILE A 85 -12.17 14.14 -18.08
C ILE A 85 -11.82 12.91 -18.90
N THR A 86 -10.76 12.98 -19.70
CA THR A 86 -10.21 11.82 -20.43
C THR A 86 -9.09 11.18 -19.62
N LEU A 87 -9.22 9.89 -19.32
CA LEU A 87 -8.25 9.09 -18.59
C LEU A 87 -7.63 8.02 -19.49
N PRO A 88 -6.31 7.75 -19.38
CA PRO A 88 -5.69 6.57 -19.98
C PRO A 88 -6.29 5.28 -19.42
N SER A 89 -6.29 4.20 -20.21
CA SER A 89 -6.82 2.89 -19.77
C SER A 89 -6.15 2.37 -18.50
N SER A 90 -4.85 2.60 -18.33
CA SER A 90 -4.10 2.15 -17.16
C SER A 90 -4.59 2.79 -15.86
N VAL A 91 -4.89 4.10 -15.90
CA VAL A 91 -5.44 4.83 -14.74
C VAL A 91 -6.86 4.35 -14.45
N PHE A 92 -7.65 4.09 -15.49
CA PHE A 92 -8.99 3.54 -15.33
C PHE A 92 -8.97 2.14 -14.70
N GLN A 93 -8.12 1.23 -15.19
CA GLN A 93 -7.98 -0.11 -14.63
C GLN A 93 -7.57 -0.05 -13.15
N PHE A 94 -6.65 0.85 -12.80
CA PHE A 94 -6.27 1.09 -11.41
C PHE A 94 -7.47 1.53 -10.55
N ILE A 95 -8.32 2.45 -11.05
CA ILE A 95 -9.53 2.87 -10.33
C ILE A 95 -10.50 1.69 -10.16
N VAL A 96 -10.69 0.86 -11.18
CA VAL A 96 -11.55 -0.34 -11.10
C VAL A 96 -11.03 -1.33 -10.07
N GLU A 97 -9.72 -1.57 -10.03
CA GLU A 97 -9.08 -2.42 -9.03
C GLU A 97 -9.30 -1.89 -7.60
N VAL A 98 -9.08 -0.59 -7.39
CA VAL A 98 -9.32 0.07 -6.10
C VAL A 98 -10.79 0.00 -5.70
N LEU A 99 -11.73 0.23 -6.62
CA LEU A 99 -13.16 0.05 -6.36
C LEU A 99 -13.46 -1.41 -5.97
N GLY A 100 -12.80 -2.37 -6.61
CA GLY A 100 -12.85 -3.79 -6.26
C GLY A 100 -12.51 -4.01 -4.80
N LEU A 101 -11.35 -3.54 -4.34
CA LEU A 101 -10.94 -3.63 -2.94
C LEU A 101 -11.97 -2.98 -2.00
N ILE A 102 -12.46 -1.79 -2.35
CA ILE A 102 -13.47 -1.08 -1.56
C ILE A 102 -14.78 -1.88 -1.46
N SER A 103 -15.24 -2.51 -2.55
CA SER A 103 -16.48 -3.31 -2.57
C SER A 103 -16.40 -4.56 -1.69
N HIS A 104 -15.19 -5.05 -1.40
CA HIS A 104 -14.96 -6.15 -0.46
C HIS A 104 -14.81 -5.64 1.00
N GLY A 105 -14.93 -4.33 1.23
CA GLY A 105 -14.71 -3.72 2.54
C GLY A 105 -13.23 -3.64 2.93
N GLU A 106 -12.32 -3.83 1.97
CA GLU A 106 -10.90 -3.78 2.26
C GLU A 106 -10.41 -2.35 2.48
N THR A 107 -9.50 -2.19 3.43
CA THR A 107 -8.85 -0.91 3.67
C THR A 107 -7.74 -0.70 2.63
N VAL A 108 -7.77 0.43 1.94
CA VAL A 108 -6.85 0.77 0.86
C VAL A 108 -5.89 1.87 1.33
N SER A 109 -4.63 1.81 0.88
CA SER A 109 -3.63 2.84 1.15
C SER A 109 -2.78 3.09 -0.09
N LEU A 110 -2.51 4.35 -0.40
CA LEU A 110 -1.59 4.75 -1.46
C LEU A 110 -0.23 5.11 -0.84
N ILE A 111 0.81 4.41 -1.27
CA ILE A 111 2.18 4.64 -0.77
C ILE A 111 3.05 5.10 -1.94
N PRO A 112 3.61 6.32 -1.89
CA PRO A 112 4.58 6.76 -2.89
C PRO A 112 5.79 5.83 -2.93
N GLN A 113 6.29 5.54 -4.14
CA GLN A 113 7.45 4.66 -4.33
C GLN A 113 8.73 5.18 -3.64
N GLU A 114 8.88 6.50 -3.52
CA GLU A 114 10.01 7.14 -2.82
C GLU A 114 9.82 7.26 -1.30
N ALA A 115 8.68 6.81 -0.77
CA ALA A 115 8.43 6.89 0.67
C ALA A 115 9.37 5.97 1.45
N GLU A 116 9.75 6.43 2.64
CA GLU A 116 10.45 5.62 3.64
C GLU A 116 9.44 4.98 4.59
N ILE A 117 9.41 3.66 4.63
CA ILE A 117 8.52 2.84 5.47
C ILE A 117 9.27 2.16 6.61
N GLY A 118 8.53 1.73 7.63
CA GLY A 118 9.09 0.96 8.75
C GLY A 118 9.35 -0.51 8.39
N THR A 119 10.09 -1.21 9.24
CA THR A 119 10.40 -2.64 9.00
C THR A 119 9.16 -3.53 9.05
N GLN A 120 8.13 -3.17 9.81
CA GLN A 120 6.89 -3.97 9.80
C GLN A 120 6.16 -3.87 8.46
N GLU A 121 6.04 -2.67 7.91
CA GLU A 121 5.38 -2.42 6.63
C GLU A 121 6.13 -3.10 5.49
N ALA A 122 7.46 -2.97 5.47
CA ALA A 122 8.29 -3.65 4.48
C ALA A 122 8.14 -5.19 4.55
N ALA A 123 8.05 -5.76 5.76
CA ALA A 123 7.85 -7.19 5.93
C ALA A 123 6.49 -7.64 5.39
N ASN A 124 5.45 -6.84 5.61
CA ASN A 124 4.11 -7.11 5.08
C ASN A 124 4.08 -7.07 3.55
N ILE A 125 4.75 -6.10 2.90
CA ILE A 125 4.84 -5.99 1.43
C ILE A 125 5.52 -7.22 0.81
N LEU A 126 6.57 -7.72 1.47
CA LEU A 126 7.29 -8.94 1.06
C LEU A 126 6.55 -10.22 1.46
N SER A 127 5.49 -10.13 2.27
CA SER A 127 4.79 -11.29 2.84
C SER A 127 5.71 -12.23 3.63
N VAL A 128 6.66 -11.66 4.37
CA VAL A 128 7.65 -12.40 5.19
C VAL A 128 7.56 -12.03 6.67
N SER A 129 8.20 -12.81 7.52
CA SER A 129 8.34 -12.47 8.93
C SER A 129 9.24 -11.24 9.12
N ARG A 130 8.91 -10.38 10.10
CA ARG A 130 9.76 -9.22 10.45
C ARG A 130 11.19 -9.62 10.89
N PRO A 131 11.42 -10.72 11.63
CA PRO A 131 12.78 -11.20 11.88
C PRO A 131 13.58 -11.51 10.61
N TYR A 132 12.96 -12.15 9.62
CA TYR A 132 13.62 -12.43 8.34
C TYR A 132 13.96 -11.15 7.59
N LEU A 133 13.02 -10.18 7.52
CA LEU A 133 13.35 -8.88 6.95
C LEU A 133 14.53 -8.24 7.68
N ASN A 134 14.55 -8.23 9.02
CA ASN A 134 15.66 -7.65 9.77
C ASN A 134 17.00 -8.28 9.40
N GLN A 135 17.05 -9.60 9.16
CA GLN A 135 18.26 -10.27 8.67
C GLN A 135 18.71 -9.74 7.30
N LEU A 136 17.77 -9.54 6.36
CA LEU A 136 18.07 -8.96 5.05
C LEU A 136 18.63 -7.54 5.16
N LEU A 137 18.10 -6.74 6.10
CA LEU A 137 18.58 -5.38 6.36
C LEU A 137 19.94 -5.38 7.06
N ASP A 138 20.18 -6.33 7.97
CA ASP A 138 21.47 -6.49 8.66
C ASP A 138 22.59 -6.94 7.69
N GLN A 139 22.22 -7.71 6.66
CA GLN A 139 23.11 -8.17 5.59
C GLN A 139 23.26 -7.15 4.45
N GLU A 140 22.65 -5.98 4.55
CA GLU A 140 22.62 -4.93 3.51
C GLU A 140 22.07 -5.40 2.14
N VAL A 141 21.33 -6.52 2.12
CA VAL A 141 20.67 -7.04 0.92
C VAL A 141 19.58 -6.08 0.45
N ILE A 142 18.87 -5.47 1.41
CA ILE A 142 17.94 -4.36 1.17
C ILE A 142 18.52 -3.12 1.89
N PRO A 143 18.80 -2.03 1.17
CA PRO A 143 19.27 -0.79 1.78
C PRO A 143 18.34 -0.28 2.87
N SER A 144 18.90 0.13 4.00
CA SER A 144 18.12 0.73 5.08
C SER A 144 18.87 1.88 5.74
N ARG A 145 18.11 2.85 6.25
CA ARG A 145 18.61 4.00 6.98
C ARG A 145 18.17 3.93 8.44
N LYS A 146 19.09 4.20 9.35
CA LYS A 146 18.77 4.33 10.78
C LYS A 146 18.34 5.76 11.09
N VAL A 147 17.17 5.91 11.72
CA VAL A 147 16.63 7.19 12.21
C VAL A 147 16.37 7.04 13.70
N GLY A 148 17.33 7.50 14.51
CA GLY A 148 17.35 7.23 15.95
C GLY A 148 17.52 5.75 16.25
N VAL A 149 16.51 5.15 16.90
CA VAL A 149 16.49 3.70 17.20
C VAL A 149 15.81 2.89 16.10
N TYR A 150 15.03 3.53 15.22
CA TYR A 150 14.23 2.87 14.20
C TYR A 150 15.00 2.72 12.88
N ARG A 151 14.64 1.71 12.09
CA ARG A 151 15.08 1.54 10.70
C ARG A 151 13.98 1.99 9.75
N ARG A 152 14.40 2.67 8.68
CA ARG A 152 13.59 3.10 7.55
C ARG A 152 14.12 2.45 6.29
N VAL A 153 13.21 2.02 5.43
CA VAL A 153 13.50 1.34 4.17
C VAL A 153 12.69 2.05 3.08
N LYS A 154 13.28 2.32 1.92
CA LYS A 154 12.51 2.91 0.82
C LYS A 154 11.62 1.85 0.18
N VAL A 155 10.40 2.22 -0.19
CA VAL A 155 9.46 1.32 -0.87
C VAL A 155 10.05 0.77 -2.16
N GLN A 156 10.70 1.60 -2.97
CA GLN A 156 11.39 1.17 -4.19
C GLN A 156 12.36 0.00 -3.98
N ASP A 157 13.12 0.01 -2.89
CA ASP A 157 14.17 -0.98 -2.64
C ASP A 157 13.55 -2.31 -2.20
N VAL A 158 12.43 -2.25 -1.45
CA VAL A 158 11.63 -3.43 -1.07
C VAL A 158 11.01 -4.07 -2.30
N LEU A 159 10.42 -3.28 -3.21
CA LEU A 159 9.81 -3.78 -4.43
C LEU A 159 10.85 -4.38 -5.38
N ALA A 160 12.01 -3.74 -5.53
CA ALA A 160 13.12 -4.27 -6.33
C ALA A 160 13.61 -5.63 -5.82
N TYR A 161 13.70 -5.80 -4.49
CA TYR A 161 14.02 -7.08 -3.89
C TYR A 161 12.95 -8.15 -4.19
N LYS A 162 11.66 -7.80 -4.03
CA LYS A 162 10.53 -8.70 -4.31
C LYS A 162 10.56 -9.23 -5.74
N GLU A 163 10.81 -8.34 -6.70
CA GLU A 163 10.89 -8.68 -8.12
C GLU A 163 12.06 -9.63 -8.42
N LYS A 164 13.24 -9.34 -7.87
CA LYS A 164 14.41 -10.21 -8.00
C LYS A 164 14.16 -11.62 -7.44
N GLU A 165 13.51 -11.72 -6.27
CA GLU A 165 13.16 -13.00 -5.66
C GLU A 165 12.06 -13.75 -6.43
N PHE A 166 11.16 -13.03 -7.10
CA PHE A 166 10.19 -13.65 -8.00
C PHE A 166 10.89 -14.28 -9.20
N GLN A 167 11.75 -13.53 -9.89
CA GLN A 167 12.53 -14.03 -11.03
C GLN A 167 13.42 -15.22 -10.68
N ARG A 168 14.07 -15.19 -9.51
CA ARG A 168 14.87 -16.32 -9.00
C ARG A 168 14.03 -17.58 -8.77
N ARG A 169 12.78 -17.43 -8.28
CA ARG A 169 11.90 -18.57 -8.05
C ARG A 169 11.42 -19.19 -9.36
N GLU A 170 11.04 -18.35 -10.33
CA GLU A 170 10.66 -18.81 -11.67
C GLU A 170 11.80 -19.60 -12.33
N SER A 171 13.05 -19.10 -12.29
CA SER A 171 14.18 -19.81 -12.91
C SER A 171 14.43 -21.19 -12.29
N ILE A 172 14.26 -21.33 -10.97
CA ILE A 172 14.42 -22.63 -10.30
C ILE A 172 13.28 -23.59 -10.69
N LEU A 173 12.06 -23.10 -10.86
CA LEU A 173 10.93 -23.91 -11.30
C LEU A 173 11.13 -24.40 -12.74
N ASP A 174 11.67 -23.55 -13.61
CA ASP A 174 12.02 -23.92 -14.98
C ASP A 174 13.08 -25.03 -15.00
N GLU A 175 14.17 -24.88 -14.21
CA GLU A 175 15.23 -25.90 -14.07
C GLU A 175 14.68 -27.24 -13.56
N LEU A 176 13.79 -27.23 -12.56
CA LEU A 176 13.16 -28.45 -12.04
C LEU A 176 12.23 -29.12 -13.06
N THR A 177 11.55 -28.33 -13.89
CA THR A 177 10.62 -28.84 -14.92
C THR A 177 11.39 -29.49 -16.06
N GLU A 178 12.50 -28.88 -16.48
CA GLU A 178 13.42 -29.42 -17.49
C GLU A 178 14.04 -30.74 -17.02
N GLN A 179 14.55 -30.80 -15.78
CA GLN A 179 15.09 -32.02 -15.18
C GLN A 179 14.05 -33.14 -15.07
N THR A 180 12.78 -32.80 -14.82
CA THR A 180 11.70 -33.79 -14.72
C THR A 180 11.26 -34.31 -16.09
N GLN A 181 11.36 -33.50 -17.16
CA GLN A 181 11.13 -33.93 -18.54
C GLN A 181 12.21 -34.89 -19.03
N ASP A 182 13.48 -34.63 -18.70
CA ASP A 182 14.60 -35.54 -19.00
C ASP A 182 14.46 -36.88 -18.27
N MET A 183 13.91 -36.89 -17.06
CA MET A 183 13.69 -38.12 -16.28
C MET A 183 12.40 -38.89 -16.66
N LYS A 184 11.48 -38.31 -17.45
CA LYS A 184 10.21 -38.93 -17.87
C LYS A 184 10.23 -39.59 -19.26
N LEU A 185 11.39 -39.72 -19.90
CA LEU A 185 11.57 -40.44 -21.17
C LEU A 185 12.11 -41.88 -21.02
N GLY A 186 12.00 -42.48 -19.83
CA GLY A 186 12.50 -43.83 -19.54
C GLY A 186 11.47 -44.76 -18.93
N PHE A 187 10.40 -45.11 -19.66
CA PHE A 187 9.61 -46.33 -19.47
C PHE A 187 9.09 -46.86 -20.80
#